data_AF-V8RD17-F1
#
_entry.id   AF-V8RD17-F1
#
_cell.length_a   1.000
_cell.length_b   1.000
_cell.length_c   1.000
_cell.angle_alpha   90.00
_cell.angle_beta   90.00
_cell.angle_gamma   90.00
#
_symmetry.space_group_name_H-M   'P 1'
#
loop_
_entity.id
_entity.type
_entity.pdbx_description
1 polymer ?
#
loop_
_entity_poly.entity_id
_entity_poly.type
_entity_poly.pdbx_seq_one_letter_code
_entity_poly.pdbx_strand_id
1 'polypeptide(L)'
;MVTFWVPLILAIAGAGVGAYFAIVRTKREKLWTERYERIGSALEKTDLIHRFLDSEVNGEHQVHGLTKHEKQELDAGWPIARYKLATDIIMLEMLFTEDEFDETAKRWTGLQKKLFALIEDSSTHDAHEYVREARTKAEKLQASLIDLSRRNCLGWF
;
A
#
# COMPACT_ATOMS: atom_id res chain seq x y z
N MET A 1 -61.06 -3.56 12.42
CA MET A 1 -60.22 -2.41 12.02
C MET A 1 -58.79 -2.42 12.59
N VAL A 2 -58.38 -3.40 13.42
CA VAL A 2 -57.03 -3.41 14.05
C VAL A 2 -55.97 -4.14 13.21
N THR A 3 -56.38 -5.00 12.27
CA THR A 3 -55.47 -5.89 11.50
C THR A 3 -54.75 -5.23 10.31
N PHE A 4 -55.18 -4.05 9.85
CA PHE A 4 -54.58 -3.37 8.68
C PHE A 4 -53.31 -2.58 9.03
N TRP A 5 -53.16 -2.18 10.29
CA TRP A 5 -52.04 -1.36 10.77
C TRP A 5 -50.76 -2.17 10.96
N VAL A 6 -50.89 -3.44 11.34
CA VAL A 6 -49.76 -4.36 11.56
C VAL A 6 -48.91 -4.56 10.29
N PRO A 7 -49.49 -4.91 9.12
CA PRO A 7 -48.69 -5.04 7.89
C PRO A 7 -48.12 -3.71 7.40
N LEU A 8 -48.81 -2.58 7.64
CA LEU A 8 -48.31 -1.25 7.27
C LEU A 8 -47.08 -0.85 8.10
N ILE A 9 -47.12 -1.06 9.42
CA ILE A 9 -45.99 -0.78 10.33
C ILE A 9 -44.80 -1.69 10.00
N LEU A 10 -45.05 -2.97 9.71
CA LEU A 10 -44.02 -3.92 9.26
C LEU A 10 -43.37 -3.51 7.93
N ALA A 11 -44.17 -3.02 6.97
CA ALA A 11 -43.66 -2.54 5.69
C ALA A 11 -42.75 -1.30 5.87
N ILE A 12 -43.16 -0.34 6.72
CA ILE A 12 -42.38 0.86 7.01
C ILE A 12 -41.08 0.51 7.76
N ALA A 13 -41.17 -0.37 8.76
CA ALA A 13 -39.99 -0.84 9.50
C ALA A 13 -39.03 -1.61 8.59
N GLY A 14 -39.55 -2.52 7.75
CA GLY A 14 -38.76 -3.28 6.77
C GLY A 14 -38.08 -2.37 5.74
N ALA A 15 -38.78 -1.36 5.23
CA ALA A 15 -38.22 -0.37 4.31
C ALA A 15 -37.13 0.48 4.97
N GLY A 16 -37.33 0.91 6.23
CA GLY A 16 -36.35 1.68 6.99
C GLY A 16 -35.06 0.89 7.26
N VAL A 17 -35.19 -0.37 7.68
CA VAL A 17 -34.05 -1.27 7.90
C VAL A 17 -33.34 -1.59 6.58
N GLY A 18 -34.08 -1.88 5.51
CA GLY A 18 -33.53 -2.13 4.18
C GLY A 18 -32.75 -0.95 3.63
N ALA A 19 -33.28 0.27 3.77
CA ALA A 19 -32.60 1.50 3.37
C ALA A 19 -31.33 1.74 4.20
N TYR A 20 -31.38 1.53 5.52
CA TYR A 20 -30.20 1.63 6.39
C TYR A 20 -29.09 0.66 5.96
N PHE A 21 -29.41 -0.62 5.75
CA PHE A 21 -28.43 -1.61 5.30
C PHE A 21 -27.86 -1.26 3.92
N ALA A 22 -28.67 -0.76 2.98
CA ALA A 22 -28.18 -0.30 1.69
C ALA A 22 -27.19 0.87 1.80
N ILE A 23 -27.47 1.84 2.67
CA ILE A 23 -26.57 2.99 2.93
C ILE A 23 -25.28 2.54 3.61
N VAL A 24 -25.37 1.63 4.60
CA VAL A 24 -24.17 1.11 5.28
C VAL A 24 -23.31 0.31 4.31
N ARG A 25 -23.93 -0.53 3.46
CA ARG A 25 -23.24 -1.31 2.44
C ARG A 25 -22.52 -0.42 1.42
N THR A 26 -23.20 0.59 0.87
CA THR A 26 -22.60 1.51 -0.10
C THR A 26 -21.46 2.33 0.48
N LYS A 27 -21.58 2.81 1.73
CA LYS A 27 -20.46 3.48 2.42
C LYS A 27 -19.25 2.57 2.62
N ARG A 28 -19.49 1.31 3.01
CA ARG A 28 -18.43 0.30 3.17
C ARG A 28 -17.77 -0.03 1.84
N GLU A 29 -18.54 -0.25 0.77
CA GLU A 29 -18.01 -0.51 -0.57
C GLU A 29 -17.13 0.64 -1.05
N LYS A 30 -17.55 1.90 -0.83
CA LYS A 30 -16.74 3.06 -1.18
C LYS A 30 -15.40 3.11 -0.42
N LEU A 31 -15.44 2.88 0.90
CA LEU A 31 -14.24 2.86 1.74
C LEU A 31 -13.28 1.72 1.32
N TRP A 32 -13.84 0.59 0.91
CA TRP A 32 -13.08 -0.54 0.37
C TRP A 32 -12.37 -0.19 -0.94
N THR A 33 -13.08 0.38 -1.91
CA THR A 33 -12.48 0.83 -3.16
C THR A 33 -11.34 1.81 -2.90
N GLU A 34 -11.54 2.78 -2.01
CA GLU A 34 -10.51 3.76 -1.66
C GLU A 34 -9.28 3.09 -1.01
N ARG A 35 -9.48 2.11 -0.10
CA ARG A 35 -8.37 1.32 0.46
C ARG A 35 -7.59 0.56 -0.61
N TYR A 36 -8.26 -0.12 -1.56
CA TYR A 36 -7.57 -0.85 -2.63
C TYR A 36 -6.80 0.07 -3.58
N GLU A 37 -7.40 1.18 -3.98
CA GLU A 37 -6.74 2.17 -4.84
C GLU A 37 -5.47 2.70 -4.18
N ARG A 38 -5.52 3.01 -2.87
CA ARG A 38 -4.35 3.48 -2.12
C ARG A 38 -3.29 2.40 -1.95
N ILE A 39 -3.68 1.16 -1.64
CA ILE A 39 -2.71 0.06 -1.54
C ILE A 39 -2.08 -0.22 -2.91
N GLY A 40 -2.86 -0.25 -3.99
CA GLY A 40 -2.35 -0.42 -5.35
C GLY A 40 -1.35 0.67 -5.71
N SER A 41 -1.68 1.92 -5.42
CA SER A 41 -0.77 3.05 -5.63
C SER A 41 0.52 2.93 -4.81
N ALA A 42 0.43 2.51 -3.55
CA ALA A 42 1.60 2.29 -2.70
C ALA A 42 2.47 1.12 -3.20
N LEU A 43 1.85 0.05 -3.69
CA LEU A 43 2.54 -1.10 -4.27
C LEU A 43 3.32 -0.73 -5.51
N GLU A 44 2.73 0.02 -6.45
CA GLU A 44 3.42 0.51 -7.66
C GLU A 44 4.68 1.31 -7.32
N LYS A 45 4.60 2.19 -6.31
CA LYS A 45 5.74 3.02 -5.90
C LYS A 45 6.80 2.22 -5.18
N THR A 46 6.39 1.26 -4.34
CA THR A 46 7.31 0.34 -3.67
C THR A 46 8.02 -0.56 -4.69
N ASP A 47 7.31 -0.99 -5.74
CA ASP A 47 7.88 -1.76 -6.84
C ASP A 47 8.91 -0.96 -7.63
N LEU A 48 8.63 0.30 -7.96
CA LEU A 48 9.60 1.17 -8.62
C LEU A 48 10.89 1.29 -7.80
N ILE A 49 10.78 1.49 -6.48
CA ILE A 49 11.93 1.53 -5.56
C ILE A 49 12.66 0.18 -5.55
N HIS A 50 11.93 -0.93 -5.47
CA HIS A 50 12.53 -2.26 -5.48
C HIS A 50 13.28 -2.54 -6.78
N ARG A 51 12.72 -2.16 -7.94
CA ARG A 51 13.34 -2.29 -9.26
C ARG A 51 14.61 -1.44 -9.39
N PHE A 52 14.60 -0.22 -8.86
CA PHE A 52 15.81 0.61 -8.77
C PHE A 52 16.90 -0.10 -7.95
N LEU A 53 16.57 -0.56 -6.75
CA LEU A 53 17.53 -1.25 -5.87
C LEU A 53 18.04 -2.56 -6.48
N ASP A 54 17.18 -3.31 -7.17
CA ASP A 54 17.58 -4.52 -7.88
C ASP A 54 18.47 -4.21 -9.09
N SER A 55 18.26 -3.08 -9.78
CA SER A 55 19.14 -2.60 -10.85
C SER A 55 20.53 -2.18 -10.34
N GLU A 56 20.62 -1.67 -9.11
CA GLU A 56 21.89 -1.28 -8.48
C GLU A 56 22.66 -2.50 -7.95
N VAL A 57 21.99 -3.51 -7.39
CA VAL A 57 22.64 -4.79 -7.02
C VAL A 57 23.11 -5.56 -8.25
N ASN A 58 22.27 -5.65 -9.30
CA ASN A 58 22.56 -6.47 -10.48
C ASN A 58 23.37 -5.71 -11.55
N GLY A 59 23.49 -4.39 -11.44
CA GLY A 59 24.25 -3.52 -12.34
C GLY A 59 25.73 -3.85 -12.39
N GLU A 60 26.31 -4.41 -11.32
CA GLU A 60 27.67 -4.96 -11.32
C GLU A 60 27.84 -6.17 -12.26
N HIS A 61 26.75 -6.89 -12.57
CA HIS A 61 26.80 -8.13 -13.34
C HIS A 61 26.23 -7.98 -14.77
N GLN A 62 25.72 -6.80 -15.16
CA GLN A 62 25.08 -6.53 -16.47
C GLN A 62 23.94 -7.50 -16.87
N VAL A 63 23.34 -8.22 -15.91
CA VAL A 63 22.41 -9.34 -16.23
C VAL A 63 21.01 -8.86 -16.64
N HIS A 64 20.62 -7.62 -16.31
CA HIS A 64 19.19 -7.27 -16.31
C HIS A 64 18.56 -6.80 -17.62
N GLY A 65 19.30 -6.75 -18.74
CA GLY A 65 18.71 -6.40 -20.05
C GLY A 65 18.04 -5.01 -20.12
N LEU A 66 18.11 -4.20 -19.06
CA LEU A 66 17.59 -2.85 -19.00
C LEU A 66 18.36 -1.96 -19.97
N THR A 67 17.62 -1.23 -20.79
CA THR A 67 18.20 -0.22 -21.66
C THR A 67 18.76 0.93 -20.82
N LYS A 68 19.73 1.68 -21.37
CA LYS A 68 20.28 2.89 -20.73
C LYS A 68 19.18 3.90 -20.38
N HIS A 69 18.13 3.94 -21.19
CA HIS A 69 16.99 4.82 -20.98
C HIS A 69 16.17 4.41 -19.75
N GLU A 70 15.81 3.13 -19.62
CA GLU A 70 15.07 2.64 -18.44
C GLU A 70 15.85 2.80 -17.13
N LYS A 71 17.19 2.65 -17.17
CA LYS A 71 18.00 2.93 -15.98
C LYS A 71 17.93 4.41 -15.59
N GLN A 72 18.04 5.33 -16.54
CA GLN A 72 17.91 6.77 -16.27
C GLN A 72 16.52 7.14 -15.73
N GLU A 73 15.46 6.51 -16.23
CA GLU A 73 14.11 6.71 -15.70
C GLU A 73 13.97 6.19 -14.26
N LEU A 74 14.56 5.05 -13.93
CA LEU A 74 14.58 4.52 -12.57
C LEU A 74 15.37 5.43 -11.62
N ASP A 75 16.56 5.87 -12.02
CA ASP A 75 17.43 6.77 -11.25
C ASP A 75 16.74 8.10 -10.95
N ALA A 76 16.00 8.65 -11.92
CA ALA A 76 15.23 9.89 -11.74
C ALA A 76 13.90 9.66 -10.97
N GLY A 77 13.29 8.48 -11.13
CA GLY A 77 11.96 8.17 -10.63
C GLY A 77 11.92 7.75 -9.16
N TRP A 78 12.92 7.04 -8.66
CA TRP A 78 12.89 6.46 -7.32
C TRP A 78 12.81 7.49 -6.17
N PRO A 79 13.45 8.69 -6.23
CA PRO A 79 13.32 9.67 -5.16
C PRO A 79 11.90 10.23 -5.11
N ILE A 80 11.28 10.45 -6.28
CA ILE A 80 9.89 10.91 -6.40
C ILE A 80 8.94 9.83 -5.88
N ALA A 81 9.18 8.57 -6.24
CA ALA A 81 8.39 7.43 -5.77
C ALA A 81 8.43 7.32 -4.24
N ARG A 82 9.60 7.53 -3.62
CA ARG A 82 9.77 7.56 -2.16
C ARG A 82 8.91 8.62 -1.49
N TYR A 83 8.91 9.86 -2.00
CA TYR A 83 8.08 10.94 -1.45
C TYR A 83 6.59 10.65 -1.60
N LYS A 84 6.17 10.19 -2.79
CA LYS A 84 4.76 9.86 -3.03
C LYS A 84 4.30 8.65 -2.19
N LEU A 85 5.17 7.66 -1.97
CA LEU A 85 4.90 6.52 -1.12
C LEU A 85 4.70 6.95 0.34
N ALA A 86 5.47 7.93 0.83
CA ALA A 86 5.25 8.49 2.16
C ALA A 86 3.83 9.06 2.31
N THR A 87 3.35 9.78 1.30
CA THR A 87 1.98 10.31 1.28
C THR A 87 0.94 9.19 1.28
N ASP A 88 1.13 8.16 0.46
CA ASP A 88 0.20 7.02 0.41
C ASP A 88 0.18 6.25 1.73
N ILE A 89 1.31 6.08 2.38
CA ILE A 89 1.42 5.44 3.70
C ILE A 89 0.64 6.22 4.76
N ILE A 90 0.75 7.57 4.78
CA ILE A 90 -0.06 8.40 5.68
C ILE A 90 -1.56 8.24 5.39
N MET A 91 -1.95 8.15 4.12
CA MET A 91 -3.35 7.91 3.77
C MET A 91 -3.84 6.53 4.19
N LEU A 92 -2.99 5.50 4.08
CA LEU A 92 -3.31 4.16 4.55
C LEU A 92 -3.44 4.12 6.08
N GLU A 93 -2.59 4.83 6.81
CA GLU A 93 -2.69 4.98 8.27
C GLU A 93 -4.04 5.58 8.70
N MET A 94 -4.58 6.53 7.94
CA MET A 94 -5.92 7.08 8.22
C MET A 94 -7.07 6.12 7.85
N LEU A 95 -6.84 5.19 6.92
CA LEU A 95 -7.88 4.29 6.40
C LEU A 95 -7.97 2.97 7.16
N PHE A 96 -6.91 2.53 7.82
CA PHE A 96 -6.83 1.29 8.59
C PHE A 96 -6.78 1.57 10.09
N THR A 97 -7.12 0.56 10.90
CA THR A 97 -6.88 0.66 12.35
C THR A 97 -5.39 0.57 12.65
N GLU A 98 -4.97 1.12 13.79
CA GLU A 98 -3.56 1.10 14.21
C GLU A 98 -3.01 -0.33 14.25
N ASP A 99 -3.78 -1.28 14.80
CA ASP A 99 -3.42 -2.69 14.86
C ASP A 99 -3.26 -3.35 13.47
N GLU A 100 -4.10 -2.96 12.50
CA GLU A 100 -4.02 -3.47 11.13
C GLU A 100 -2.80 -2.89 10.38
N PHE A 101 -2.41 -1.66 10.71
CA PHE A 101 -1.38 -0.92 9.97
C PHE A 101 0.02 -0.98 10.59
N ASP A 102 0.14 -1.31 11.87
CA ASP A 102 1.41 -1.28 12.64
C ASP A 102 2.56 -2.02 11.94
N GLU A 103 2.30 -3.20 11.37
CA GLU A 103 3.34 -3.93 10.63
C GLU A 103 3.81 -3.15 9.39
N THR A 104 2.86 -2.64 8.59
CA THR A 104 3.17 -1.88 7.37
C THR A 104 3.92 -0.59 7.70
N ALA A 105 3.52 0.12 8.76
CA ALA A 105 4.21 1.29 9.27
C ALA A 105 5.67 0.97 9.65
N LYS A 106 5.88 -0.10 10.42
CA LYS A 106 7.24 -0.56 10.80
C LYS A 106 8.09 -0.94 9.59
N ARG A 107 7.51 -1.61 8.59
CA ARG A 107 8.23 -1.94 7.33
C ARG A 107 8.61 -0.67 6.57
N TRP A 108 7.69 0.30 6.47
CA TRP A 108 7.91 1.58 5.81
C TRP A 108 9.03 2.38 6.48
N THR A 109 8.96 2.58 7.80
CA THR A 109 10.03 3.30 8.54
C THR A 109 11.39 2.62 8.37
N GLY A 110 11.41 1.28 8.37
CA GLY A 110 12.61 0.50 8.12
C GLY A 110 13.21 0.73 6.73
N LEU A 111 12.37 0.77 5.69
CA LEU A 111 12.79 1.09 4.33
C LEU A 111 13.25 2.54 4.21
N GLN A 112 12.47 3.48 4.73
CA GLN A 112 12.73 4.91 4.68
C GLN A 112 14.09 5.26 5.29
N LYS A 113 14.43 4.68 6.45
CA LYS A 113 15.75 4.86 7.09
C LYS A 113 16.90 4.41 6.20
N LYS A 114 16.75 3.26 5.51
CA LYS A 114 17.78 2.73 4.61
C LYS A 114 17.90 3.54 3.32
N LEU A 115 16.79 4.00 2.76
CA LEU A 115 16.79 4.89 1.61
C LEU A 115 17.43 6.25 1.93
N PHE A 116 17.22 6.79 3.14
CA PHE A 116 17.88 8.03 3.55
C PHE A 116 19.39 7.85 3.69
N ALA A 117 19.84 6.75 4.32
CA ALA A 117 21.27 6.44 4.41
C ALA A 117 21.92 6.36 3.02
N LEU A 118 21.21 5.80 2.02
CA LEU A 118 21.70 5.71 0.64
C LEU A 118 21.83 7.07 -0.06
N ILE A 119 21.04 8.07 0.34
CA ILE A 119 21.14 9.45 -0.17
C ILE A 119 22.27 10.21 0.52
N GLU A 120 22.45 10.02 1.82
CA GLU A 120 23.42 10.74 2.63
C GLU A 120 24.85 10.19 2.47
N ASP A 121 25.04 8.86 2.43
CA ASP A 121 26.35 8.18 2.40
C ASP A 121 26.85 7.86 0.97
N SER A 122 26.73 8.82 0.05
CA SER A 122 27.18 8.74 -1.36
C SER A 122 28.68 8.46 -1.60
N SER A 123 29.45 8.09 -0.57
CA SER A 123 30.92 7.92 -0.62
C SER A 123 31.49 6.65 0.04
N THR A 124 30.67 5.64 0.36
CA THR A 124 31.19 4.47 1.11
C THR A 124 31.39 3.23 0.24
N HIS A 125 32.54 2.57 0.47
CA HIS A 125 32.97 1.29 -0.11
C HIS A 125 31.94 0.16 0.06
N ASP A 126 30.93 0.37 0.93
CA ASP A 126 29.89 -0.60 1.33
C ASP A 126 28.53 -0.35 0.66
N ALA A 127 28.45 0.52 -0.36
CA ALA A 127 27.20 0.87 -1.05
C ALA A 127 26.36 -0.36 -1.46
N HIS A 128 27.01 -1.44 -1.90
CA HIS A 128 26.34 -2.70 -2.26
C HIS A 128 25.62 -3.38 -1.09
N GLU A 129 26.18 -3.33 0.12
CA GLU A 129 25.55 -3.90 1.31
C GLU A 129 24.33 -3.07 1.71
N TYR A 130 24.44 -1.74 1.66
CA TYR A 130 23.33 -0.83 1.92
C TYR A 130 22.18 -0.99 0.93
N VAL A 131 22.48 -1.11 -0.37
CA VAL A 131 21.49 -1.34 -1.43
C VAL A 131 20.80 -2.70 -1.21
N ARG A 132 21.55 -3.75 -0.88
CA ARG A 132 21.00 -5.09 -0.63
C ARG A 132 20.05 -5.10 0.56
N GLU A 133 20.41 -4.45 1.66
CA GLU A 133 19.53 -4.34 2.82
C GLU A 133 18.27 -3.52 2.51
N ALA A 134 18.40 -2.40 1.79
CA ALA A 134 17.27 -1.60 1.35
C ALA A 134 16.32 -2.42 0.47
N ARG A 135 16.86 -3.27 -0.42
CA ARG A 135 16.08 -4.16 -1.29
C ARG A 135 15.22 -5.12 -0.48
N THR A 136 15.83 -5.81 0.50
CA THR A 136 15.08 -6.71 1.39
C THR A 136 14.00 -5.99 2.20
N LYS A 137 14.22 -4.71 2.55
CA LYS A 137 13.18 -3.91 3.22
C LYS A 137 12.04 -3.54 2.27
N ALA A 138 12.35 -3.22 1.01
CA ALA A 138 11.34 -2.92 -0.01
C ALA A 138 10.47 -4.15 -0.30
N GLU A 139 11.06 -5.33 -0.45
CA GLU A 139 10.34 -6.60 -0.62
C GLU A 139 9.42 -6.90 0.57
N LYS A 140 9.91 -6.71 1.81
CA LYS A 140 9.09 -6.90 3.02
C LYS A 140 7.92 -5.92 3.09
N LEU A 141 8.09 -4.68 2.61
CA LEU A 141 7.01 -3.70 2.54
C LEU A 141 5.98 -4.07 1.46
N GLN A 142 6.42 -4.56 0.29
CA GLN A 142 5.50 -5.09 -0.72
C GLN A 142 4.67 -6.24 -0.15
N ALA A 143 5.31 -7.18 0.53
CA ALA A 143 4.62 -8.31 1.16
C ALA A 143 3.60 -7.85 2.21
N SER A 144 3.94 -6.87 3.06
CA SER A 144 3.00 -6.36 4.06
C SER A 144 1.83 -5.59 3.44
N LEU A 145 2.05 -4.84 2.37
CA LEU A 145 0.99 -4.17 1.62
C LEU A 145 0.05 -5.18 0.94
N ILE A 146 0.58 -6.29 0.43
CA ILE A 146 -0.23 -7.40 -0.11
C ILE A 146 -1.00 -8.11 1.01
N ASP A 147 -0.40 -8.32 2.18
CA ASP A 147 -1.11 -8.91 3.32
C ASP A 147 -2.24 -7.97 3.79
N LEU A 148 -1.96 -6.67 3.89
CA LEU A 148 -2.94 -5.65 4.24
C LEU A 148 -4.10 -5.60 3.24
N SER A 149 -3.85 -5.80 1.94
CA SER A 149 -4.92 -5.85 0.93
C SER A 149 -5.77 -7.11 1.05
N ARG A 150 -5.18 -8.23 1.49
CA ARG A 150 -5.89 -9.51 1.70
C ARG A 150 -6.67 -9.54 3.01
N ARG A 151 -6.22 -8.80 4.03
CA ARG A 151 -6.95 -8.66 5.29
C ARG A 151 -8.34 -8.10 5.02
N ASN A 152 -9.34 -8.78 5.55
CA ASN A 152 -10.76 -8.47 5.38
C ASN A 152 -11.33 -8.64 3.93
N CYS A 153 -10.58 -9.13 2.93
CA CYS A 153 -11.14 -9.66 1.67
C CYS A 153 -12.06 -10.86 1.89
N LEU A 154 -11.69 -11.70 2.87
CA LEU A 154 -12.25 -13.05 3.06
C LEU A 154 -13.11 -13.16 4.34
N GLY A 155 -13.24 -12.10 5.12
CA GLY A 155 -13.95 -12.10 6.41
C GLY A 155 -15.48 -12.03 6.33
N TRP A 156 -16.06 -12.36 5.17
CA TRP A 156 -17.51 -12.31 4.92
C TRP A 156 -18.04 -13.62 4.30
N PHE A 157 -17.65 -14.74 4.91
CA PHE A 157 -18.40 -15.99 4.88
C PHE A 157 -18.50 -16.55 6.30
#